data_AF-A0A7X7U4D7-F1
#
_entry.id   AF-A0A7X7U4D7-F1
#
_cell.length_a   1.000
_cell.length_b   1.000
_cell.length_c   1.000
_cell.angle_alpha   90.00
_cell.angle_beta   90.00
_cell.angle_gamma   90.00
#
_symmetry.space_group_name_H-M   'P 1'
#
loop_
_entity.id
_entity.type
_entity.pdbx_description
1 polymer ?
#
loop_
_entity_poly.entity_id
_entity_poly.type
_entity_poly.pdbx_seq_one_letter_code
_entity_poly.pdbx_strand_id
1 'polypeptide(L)'
;KVKIIIKYPQWYDQFHNRGYDVVVETADFDRTWVGTETRDYEDKQWGGDVQYKGYYLMRWLGEIGGPKCGGGWFDPYGTHENTYVEQARQTVLADAREMLLFCYGSLLHGTGPANVARLRTEIPGLFKLAALVRNQPPKGIAAPKPPASDGRNEQYVYDFAGMLGLPLIPTAEIRTDVKAAFLPIHAMKDPQWSDKLATMLKAGTPVLVTDGLAAKIPSELASDKNLLTLKVDGKPKNLLNLTREDLKPIRERLLAPFNVRFDAPNKVALYLIGDHHLAIENFNDEAVTATLKPPEPNLKQVLVLPSTESVGIGTWTLGRFELWIPRRTLAVLEY
;
A
#
# COMPACT_ATOMS: atom_id res chain seq x y z
N LYS A 1 36.86 0.75 7.35
CA LYS A 1 36.05 0.96 6.12
C LYS A 1 34.75 1.67 6.52
N VAL A 2 34.42 2.80 5.90
CA VAL A 2 33.16 3.54 6.14
C VAL A 2 32.03 2.84 5.39
N LYS A 3 30.81 2.84 5.96
CA LYS A 3 29.60 2.38 5.28
C LYS A 3 28.72 3.58 4.93
N ILE A 4 28.19 3.62 3.71
CA ILE A 4 27.38 4.73 3.21
C ILE A 4 25.95 4.25 2.94
N ILE A 5 24.98 5.02 3.42
CA ILE A 5 23.55 4.80 3.22
C ILE A 5 23.05 5.81 2.19
N ILE A 6 22.38 5.34 1.13
CA ILE A 6 21.52 6.21 0.32
C ILE A 6 20.11 6.21 0.91
N LYS A 7 19.53 7.40 1.06
CA LYS A 7 18.12 7.58 1.45
C LYS A 7 17.34 7.98 0.21
N TYR A 8 16.48 7.10 -0.25
CA TYR A 8 15.51 7.44 -1.29
C TYR A 8 14.36 8.19 -0.64
N PRO A 9 13.91 9.34 -1.15
CA PRO A 9 12.72 10.05 -0.65
C PRO A 9 11.40 9.51 -1.27
N GLN A 10 10.24 10.01 -0.83
CA GLN A 10 8.90 9.51 -1.22
C GLN A 10 8.46 9.66 -2.71
N TRP A 11 9.14 10.45 -3.55
CA TRP A 11 8.67 10.87 -4.89
C TRP A 11 8.99 9.82 -5.98
N TYR A 12 8.66 8.56 -5.71
CA TYR A 12 9.21 7.39 -6.40
C TYR A 12 8.91 7.30 -7.91
N ASP A 13 7.83 7.92 -8.38
CA ASP A 13 7.54 8.03 -9.81
C ASP A 13 8.46 8.98 -10.56
N GLN A 14 9.11 9.90 -9.84
CA GLN A 14 9.99 10.91 -10.41
C GLN A 14 11.48 10.64 -10.19
N PHE A 15 11.84 9.49 -9.60
CA PHE A 15 13.24 9.14 -9.35
C PHE A 15 14.15 9.29 -10.57
N HIS A 16 13.77 8.66 -11.70
CA HIS A 16 14.55 8.70 -12.93
C HIS A 16 14.67 10.11 -13.55
N ASN A 17 13.69 11.00 -13.30
CA ASN A 17 13.75 12.39 -13.73
C ASN A 17 14.57 13.29 -12.79
N ARG A 18 14.92 12.76 -11.61
CA ARG A 18 15.53 13.52 -10.51
C ARG A 18 16.90 12.98 -10.12
N GLY A 19 17.48 12.14 -10.96
CA GLY A 19 18.83 11.61 -10.83
C GLY A 19 18.95 10.36 -9.98
N TYR A 20 17.83 9.73 -9.57
CA TYR A 20 17.88 8.46 -8.84
C TYR A 20 17.72 7.29 -9.80
N ASP A 21 18.72 6.41 -9.81
CA ASP A 21 18.66 5.08 -10.43
C ASP A 21 18.65 4.04 -9.31
N VAL A 22 17.43 3.63 -8.93
CA VAL A 22 17.23 2.74 -7.78
C VAL A 22 17.86 1.36 -7.95
N VAL A 23 18.23 0.94 -9.16
CA VAL A 23 18.91 -0.34 -9.40
C VAL A 23 20.42 -0.14 -9.20
N VAL A 24 21.00 0.84 -9.92
CA VAL A 24 22.44 1.11 -9.89
C VAL A 24 22.87 1.65 -8.52
N GLU A 25 22.18 2.66 -7.99
CA GLU A 25 22.54 3.27 -6.71
C GLU A 25 22.35 2.29 -5.54
N THR A 26 21.37 1.40 -5.61
CA THR A 26 21.24 0.31 -4.62
C THR A 26 22.42 -0.67 -4.70
N ALA A 27 22.98 -0.91 -5.89
CA ALA A 27 24.18 -1.73 -6.05
C ALA A 27 25.44 -1.02 -5.52
N ASP A 28 25.58 0.29 -5.75
CA ASP A 28 26.76 1.07 -5.38
C ASP A 28 26.87 1.36 -3.87
N PHE A 29 25.76 1.65 -3.20
CA PHE A 29 25.75 2.00 -1.78
C PHE A 29 25.75 0.75 -0.88
N ASP A 30 26.31 0.86 0.35
CA ASP A 30 26.36 -0.28 1.29
C ASP A 30 24.96 -0.66 1.80
N ARG A 31 24.06 0.32 1.90
CA ARG A 31 22.70 0.18 2.43
C ARG A 31 21.74 1.20 1.82
N THR A 32 20.45 0.92 1.91
CA THR A 32 19.38 1.83 1.47
C THR A 32 18.33 2.05 2.57
N TRP A 33 17.80 3.26 2.67
CA TRP A 33 16.64 3.61 3.49
C TRP A 33 15.56 4.24 2.63
N VAL A 34 14.31 3.90 2.91
CA VAL A 34 13.16 4.26 2.09
C VAL A 34 12.37 5.39 2.71
N GLY A 35 12.12 6.45 1.96
CA GLY A 35 11.30 7.57 2.38
C GLY A 35 9.85 7.13 2.40
N THR A 36 9.32 6.85 3.58
CA THR A 36 7.93 6.41 3.78
C THR A 36 7.03 7.58 4.15
N GLU A 37 7.42 8.79 3.73
CA GLU A 37 6.80 10.01 4.21
C GLU A 37 5.47 10.26 3.50
N THR A 38 4.47 10.63 4.30
CA THR A 38 3.10 10.94 3.86
C THR A 38 2.64 12.21 4.55
N ARG A 39 1.50 12.77 4.13
CA ARG A 39 1.11 14.13 4.54
C ARG A 39 -0.34 14.17 4.98
N ASP A 40 -0.67 15.14 5.81
CA ASP A 40 -2.07 15.52 5.97
C ASP A 40 -2.56 15.88 4.57
N TYR A 41 -3.55 15.14 4.08
CA TYR A 41 -3.82 15.12 2.64
C TYR A 41 -4.20 16.50 2.09
N GLU A 42 -4.86 17.33 2.91
CA GLU A 42 -5.29 18.70 2.59
C GLU A 42 -4.26 19.78 2.98
N ASP A 43 -3.04 19.40 3.41
CA ASP A 43 -1.99 20.39 3.69
C ASP A 43 -1.67 21.19 2.43
N LYS A 44 -1.65 22.53 2.55
CA LYS A 44 -1.55 23.43 1.40
C LYS A 44 -0.18 23.42 0.74
N GLN A 45 0.87 23.06 1.47
CA GLN A 45 2.25 23.11 0.99
C GLN A 45 2.74 21.73 0.57
N TRP A 46 2.36 20.69 1.32
CA TRP A 46 2.90 19.35 1.21
C TRP A 46 1.86 18.29 0.87
N GLY A 47 0.56 18.60 0.95
CA GLY A 47 -0.53 17.63 0.80
C GLY A 47 -0.60 16.91 -0.56
N GLY A 48 -1.56 16.01 -0.69
CA GLY A 48 -1.74 15.13 -1.85
C GLY A 48 -1.09 13.74 -1.73
N ASP A 49 -0.31 13.51 -0.68
CA ASP A 49 0.38 12.25 -0.42
C ASP A 49 -0.38 11.37 0.58
N VAL A 50 -1.13 10.39 0.08
CA VAL A 50 -1.90 9.44 0.92
C VAL A 50 -1.01 8.44 1.65
N GLN A 51 -1.50 7.97 2.78
CA GLN A 51 -0.79 7.14 3.76
C GLN A 51 -0.25 5.83 3.15
N TYR A 52 -1.03 5.17 2.28
CA TYR A 52 -0.63 3.89 1.68
C TYR A 52 0.68 3.98 0.88
N LYS A 53 1.08 5.18 0.42
CA LYS A 53 2.37 5.42 -0.23
C LYS A 53 3.53 4.82 0.56
N GLY A 54 3.54 5.03 1.88
CA GLY A 54 4.60 4.54 2.76
C GLY A 54 4.75 3.02 2.70
N TYR A 55 3.63 2.28 2.66
CA TYR A 55 3.65 0.83 2.52
C TYR A 55 4.15 0.40 1.14
N TYR A 56 3.58 0.98 0.08
CA TYR A 56 3.89 0.61 -1.29
C TYR A 56 5.39 0.78 -1.60
N LEU A 57 5.91 1.97 -1.26
CA LEU A 57 7.28 2.34 -1.54
C LEU A 57 8.30 1.53 -0.72
N MET A 58 8.02 1.32 0.57
CA MET A 58 8.88 0.49 1.44
C MET A 58 8.98 -0.95 0.93
N ARG A 59 7.87 -1.56 0.49
CA ARG A 59 7.89 -2.90 -0.10
C ARG A 59 8.63 -2.93 -1.44
N TRP A 60 8.39 -1.96 -2.33
CA TRP A 60 9.00 -1.92 -3.65
C TRP A 60 10.53 -1.75 -3.60
N LEU A 61 11.01 -0.74 -2.86
CA LEU A 61 12.45 -0.55 -2.65
C LEU A 61 13.05 -1.61 -1.73
N GLY A 62 12.25 -2.23 -0.87
CA GLY A 62 12.63 -3.41 -0.08
C GLY A 62 12.93 -4.63 -0.95
N GLU A 63 12.15 -4.87 -1.99
CA GLU A 63 12.42 -5.93 -2.97
C GLU A 63 13.69 -5.63 -3.78
N ILE A 64 13.82 -4.42 -4.32
CA ILE A 64 15.01 -3.99 -5.10
C ILE A 64 16.28 -4.04 -4.23
N GLY A 65 16.19 -3.54 -3.00
CA GLY A 65 17.31 -3.48 -2.05
C GLY A 65 17.64 -4.81 -1.39
N GLY A 66 16.69 -5.73 -1.30
CA GLY A 66 16.82 -6.99 -0.59
C GLY A 66 17.48 -6.81 0.79
N PRO A 67 18.56 -7.56 1.12
CA PRO A 67 19.27 -7.41 2.39
C PRO A 67 19.92 -6.04 2.62
N LYS A 68 20.12 -5.21 1.58
CA LYS A 68 20.67 -3.85 1.72
C LYS A 68 19.63 -2.85 2.23
N CYS A 69 18.34 -3.12 2.05
CA CYS A 69 17.27 -2.29 2.57
C CYS A 69 17.23 -2.39 4.10
N GLY A 70 17.62 -1.30 4.77
CA GLY A 70 17.77 -1.25 6.22
C GLY A 70 16.50 -0.80 6.95
N GLY A 71 15.64 -0.02 6.30
CA GLY A 71 14.43 0.49 6.94
C GLY A 71 13.76 1.61 6.17
N GLY A 72 12.71 2.16 6.77
CA GLY A 72 12.02 3.36 6.31
C GLY A 72 12.43 4.59 7.11
N TRP A 73 12.28 5.77 6.54
CA TRP A 73 12.46 7.03 7.22
C TRP A 73 11.32 7.99 6.92
N PHE A 74 10.93 8.80 7.91
CA PHE A 74 9.87 9.79 7.75
C PHE A 74 10.05 11.02 8.62
N ASP A 75 9.42 12.11 8.22
CA ASP A 75 9.58 13.45 8.78
C ASP A 75 8.25 14.04 9.31
N PRO A 76 8.29 15.11 10.12
CA PRO A 76 7.08 15.72 10.67
C PRO A 76 6.46 16.80 9.77
N TYR A 77 7.01 17.10 8.59
CA TYR A 77 6.53 18.19 7.73
C TYR A 77 5.16 17.87 7.16
N GLY A 78 4.25 18.86 7.21
CA GLY A 78 2.88 18.72 6.70
C GLY A 78 2.11 17.56 7.32
N THR A 79 2.41 17.20 8.58
CA THR A 79 1.70 16.13 9.31
C THR A 79 1.36 16.57 10.72
N HIS A 80 0.17 16.16 11.16
CA HIS A 80 -0.25 16.12 12.56
C HIS A 80 -0.22 14.69 13.10
N GLU A 81 -0.54 14.54 14.39
CA GLU A 81 -0.27 13.36 15.20
C GLU A 81 -0.84 12.07 14.61
N ASN A 82 -2.05 12.13 14.04
CA ASN A 82 -2.72 10.99 13.41
C ASN A 82 -1.96 10.52 12.16
N THR A 83 -1.67 11.44 11.23
CA THR A 83 -0.94 11.10 10.02
C THR A 83 0.50 10.68 10.32
N TYR A 84 1.12 11.29 11.34
CA TYR A 84 2.49 10.97 11.72
C TYR A 84 2.62 9.52 12.24
N VAL A 85 1.66 9.01 13.01
CA VAL A 85 1.67 7.59 13.39
C VAL A 85 1.28 6.67 12.24
N GLU A 86 0.45 7.11 11.30
CA GLU A 86 0.15 6.35 10.08
C GLU A 86 1.43 6.12 9.27
N GLN A 87 2.35 7.10 9.15
CA GLN A 87 3.67 6.88 8.54
C GLN A 87 4.42 5.71 9.20
N ALA A 88 4.41 5.65 10.54
CA ALA A 88 5.06 4.58 11.30
C ALA A 88 4.38 3.22 11.07
N ARG A 89 3.05 3.17 11.12
CA ARG A 89 2.26 1.96 10.88
C ARG A 89 2.50 1.40 9.49
N GLN A 90 2.46 2.24 8.46
CA GLN A 90 2.68 1.87 7.06
C GLN A 90 4.11 1.37 6.83
N THR A 91 5.10 2.02 7.44
CA THR A 91 6.50 1.57 7.42
C THR A 91 6.66 0.18 8.03
N VAL A 92 6.04 -0.08 9.18
CA VAL A 92 6.12 -1.38 9.86
C VAL A 92 5.33 -2.45 9.10
N LEU A 93 4.10 -2.16 8.64
CA LEU A 93 3.30 -3.08 7.81
C LEU A 93 4.05 -3.55 6.56
N ALA A 94 4.90 -2.69 6.01
CA ALA A 94 5.77 -3.00 4.89
C ALA A 94 7.02 -3.80 5.25
N ASP A 95 7.10 -4.35 6.47
CA ASP A 95 8.19 -5.17 6.98
C ASP A 95 9.56 -4.44 7.09
N ALA A 96 9.53 -3.11 7.28
CA ALA A 96 10.76 -2.36 7.55
C ALA A 96 11.50 -2.91 8.77
N ARG A 97 12.84 -3.01 8.69
CA ARG A 97 13.68 -3.47 9.82
C ARG A 97 13.99 -2.38 10.82
N GLU A 98 13.94 -1.13 10.37
CA GLU A 98 14.15 0.06 11.17
C GLU A 98 13.17 1.16 10.74
N MET A 99 12.75 1.99 11.69
CA MET A 99 12.14 3.28 11.43
C MET A 99 13.14 4.38 11.84
N LEU A 100 13.49 5.26 10.92
CA LEU A 100 14.37 6.40 11.16
C LEU A 100 13.57 7.70 11.15
N LEU A 101 13.66 8.49 12.22
CA LEU A 101 12.95 9.76 12.33
C LEU A 101 13.80 10.91 11.75
N PHE A 102 13.34 11.52 10.67
CA PHE A 102 14.01 12.63 10.00
C PHE A 102 13.42 13.99 10.41
N CYS A 103 14.22 15.00 10.70
CA CYS A 103 15.54 14.92 11.28
C CYS A 103 15.47 15.54 12.68
N TYR A 104 16.47 15.26 13.53
CA TYR A 104 16.43 15.65 14.94
C TYR A 104 16.00 17.11 15.17
N GLY A 105 16.52 18.06 14.38
CA GLY A 105 16.11 19.47 14.47
C GLY A 105 14.61 19.68 14.19
N SER A 106 14.08 19.07 13.13
CA SER A 106 12.65 19.16 12.78
C SER A 106 11.74 18.55 13.84
N LEU A 107 12.19 17.52 14.56
CA LEU A 107 11.42 16.87 15.62
C LEU A 107 11.29 17.73 16.88
N LEU A 108 12.09 18.80 17.01
CA LEU A 108 12.06 19.71 18.16
C LEU A 108 11.16 20.94 17.95
N HIS A 109 10.64 21.15 16.74
CA HIS A 109 9.90 22.35 16.36
C HIS A 109 8.61 22.04 15.59
N GLY A 110 7.72 23.03 15.47
CA GLY A 110 6.45 22.88 14.75
C GLY A 110 5.59 21.75 15.31
N THR A 111 5.09 20.88 14.44
CA THR A 111 4.31 19.68 14.80
C THR A 111 5.19 18.56 15.36
N GLY A 112 6.51 18.62 15.20
CA GLY A 112 7.48 17.59 15.59
C GLY A 112 7.33 17.09 17.03
N PRO A 113 7.32 17.96 18.05
CA PRO A 113 7.20 17.53 19.45
C PRO A 113 5.91 16.74 19.74
N ALA A 114 4.76 17.19 19.22
CA ALA A 114 3.47 16.52 19.41
C ALA A 114 3.41 15.19 18.64
N ASN A 115 3.93 15.18 17.41
CA ASN A 115 4.07 13.98 16.57
C ASN A 115 4.91 12.89 17.26
N VAL A 116 6.07 13.26 17.82
CA VAL A 116 6.92 12.31 18.56
C VAL A 116 6.27 11.85 19.86
N ALA A 117 5.58 12.74 20.58
CA ALA A 117 4.84 12.37 21.79
C ALA A 117 3.75 11.33 21.47
N ARG A 118 3.01 11.54 20.38
CA ARG A 118 2.02 10.57 19.89
C ARG A 118 2.66 9.25 19.48
N LEU A 119 3.73 9.29 18.68
CA LEU A 119 4.44 8.08 18.24
C LEU A 119 4.87 7.21 19.41
N ARG A 120 5.39 7.81 20.50
CA ARG A 120 5.79 7.07 21.70
C ARG A 120 4.67 6.22 22.30
N THR A 121 3.42 6.65 22.19
CA THR A 121 2.27 5.88 22.69
C THR A 121 1.99 4.62 21.85
N GLU A 122 2.42 4.59 20.58
CA GLU A 122 2.19 3.46 19.68
C GLU A 122 3.39 2.52 19.54
N ILE A 123 4.60 2.93 19.95
CA ILE A 123 5.83 2.12 19.86
C ILE A 123 5.64 0.67 20.36
N PRO A 124 5.04 0.40 21.54
CA PRO A 124 4.84 -0.98 21.99
C PRO A 124 3.96 -1.80 21.05
N GLY A 125 2.94 -1.18 20.47
CA GLY A 125 2.05 -1.80 19.51
C GLY A 125 2.70 -1.99 18.13
N LEU A 126 3.54 -1.04 17.70
CA LEU A 126 4.34 -1.15 16.48
C LEU A 126 5.35 -2.31 16.56
N PHE A 127 5.94 -2.59 17.73
CA PHE A 127 6.77 -3.80 17.90
C PHE A 127 5.96 -5.10 17.78
N LYS A 128 4.72 -5.13 18.30
CA LYS A 128 3.82 -6.27 18.10
C LYS A 128 3.46 -6.44 16.62
N LEU A 129 3.15 -5.34 15.94
CA LEU A 129 2.89 -5.33 14.50
C LEU A 129 4.09 -5.85 13.71
N ALA A 130 5.30 -5.40 14.05
CA ALA A 130 6.53 -5.87 13.43
C ALA A 130 6.71 -7.38 13.58
N ALA A 131 6.40 -7.94 14.76
CA ALA A 131 6.45 -9.39 14.97
C ALA A 131 5.41 -10.16 14.13
N LEU A 132 4.22 -9.59 13.92
CA LEU A 132 3.15 -10.20 13.11
C LEU A 132 3.49 -10.23 11.61
N VAL A 133 4.20 -9.21 11.10
CA VAL A 133 4.52 -9.10 9.66
C VAL A 133 5.87 -9.69 9.28
N ARG A 134 6.80 -9.82 10.23
CA ARG A 134 8.17 -10.25 9.96
C ARG A 134 8.21 -11.63 9.33
N ASN A 135 8.93 -11.75 8.22
CA ASN A 135 9.12 -13.01 7.47
C ASN A 135 7.83 -13.67 6.98
N GLN A 136 6.70 -12.96 7.00
CA GLN A 136 5.47 -13.47 6.41
C GLN A 136 5.53 -13.30 4.88
N PRO A 137 5.11 -14.33 4.11
CA PRO A 137 5.08 -14.20 2.67
C PRO A 137 4.06 -13.12 2.25
N PRO A 138 4.39 -12.26 1.28
CA PRO A 138 3.46 -11.27 0.78
C PRO A 138 2.31 -11.98 0.05
N LYS A 139 1.07 -11.59 0.36
CA LYS A 139 -0.15 -12.14 -0.22
C LYS A 139 -1.05 -11.00 -0.68
N GLY A 140 -1.67 -11.15 -1.86
CA GLY A 140 -2.44 -10.09 -2.48
C GLY A 140 -2.17 -9.93 -3.97
N ILE A 141 -2.55 -8.77 -4.49
CA ILE A 141 -2.61 -8.43 -5.91
C ILE A 141 -1.22 -7.97 -6.35
N ALA A 142 -0.62 -8.65 -7.33
CA ALA A 142 0.66 -8.23 -7.88
C ALA A 142 0.54 -6.83 -8.50
N ALA A 143 1.35 -5.89 -8.03
CA ALA A 143 1.35 -4.50 -8.47
C ALA A 143 2.77 -4.10 -8.89
N PRO A 144 3.22 -4.49 -10.09
CA PRO A 144 4.56 -4.21 -10.54
C PRO A 144 4.74 -2.74 -10.90
N LYS A 145 5.84 -2.15 -10.44
CA LYS A 145 6.42 -0.91 -10.93
C LYS A 145 7.84 -1.19 -11.44
N PRO A 146 8.04 -1.36 -12.76
CA PRO A 146 9.38 -1.45 -13.31
C PRO A 146 10.25 -0.24 -12.91
N PRO A 147 11.53 -0.43 -12.53
CA PRO A 147 12.45 0.67 -12.28
C PRO A 147 12.48 1.65 -13.46
N ALA A 148 12.52 2.95 -13.14
CA ALA A 148 12.43 4.02 -14.12
C ALA A 148 11.19 3.95 -15.05
N SER A 149 10.09 3.33 -14.61
CA SER A 149 8.79 3.46 -15.28
C SER A 149 8.21 4.85 -15.05
N ASP A 150 7.61 5.40 -16.10
CA ASP A 150 6.92 6.69 -16.10
C ASP A 150 5.41 6.49 -15.94
N GLY A 151 4.84 7.13 -14.91
CA GLY A 151 3.39 7.16 -14.66
C GLY A 151 2.61 8.12 -15.55
N ARG A 152 3.30 8.95 -16.34
CA ARG A 152 2.72 10.01 -17.18
C ARG A 152 1.83 10.93 -16.33
N ASN A 153 0.54 11.02 -16.63
CA ASN A 153 -0.45 11.75 -15.85
C ASN A 153 -1.10 10.90 -14.73
N GLU A 154 -0.78 9.61 -14.63
CA GLU A 154 -1.28 8.69 -13.60
C GLU A 154 -0.24 8.44 -12.49
N GLN A 155 0.57 9.44 -12.16
CA GLN A 155 1.58 9.33 -11.10
C GLN A 155 0.95 9.03 -9.73
N TYR A 156 1.62 8.20 -8.96
CA TYR A 156 1.27 7.77 -7.61
C TYR A 156 -0.02 6.94 -7.55
N VAL A 157 -0.48 6.40 -8.68
CA VAL A 157 -1.74 5.62 -8.75
C VAL A 157 -1.76 4.40 -7.83
N TYR A 158 -0.61 3.81 -7.53
CA TYR A 158 -0.51 2.68 -6.60
C TYR A 158 -0.93 3.07 -5.18
N ASP A 159 -0.61 4.28 -4.76
CA ASP A 159 -0.93 4.79 -3.43
C ASP A 159 -2.44 4.86 -3.26
N PHE A 160 -3.13 5.41 -4.27
CA PHE A 160 -4.58 5.50 -4.29
C PHE A 160 -5.25 4.13 -4.44
N ALA A 161 -4.71 3.24 -5.27
CA ALA A 161 -5.22 1.88 -5.42
C ALA A 161 -5.19 1.10 -4.10
N GLY A 162 -4.16 1.30 -3.28
CA GLY A 162 -4.11 0.74 -1.92
C GLY A 162 -5.16 1.32 -0.97
N MET A 163 -5.44 2.63 -1.06
CA MET A 163 -6.54 3.27 -0.31
C MET A 163 -7.93 2.71 -0.69
N LEU A 164 -8.06 2.08 -1.86
CA LEU A 164 -9.28 1.39 -2.28
C LEU A 164 -9.46 0.03 -1.59
N GLY A 165 -8.60 -0.38 -0.67
CA GLY A 165 -8.71 -1.69 -0.01
C GLY A 165 -8.23 -2.85 -0.88
N LEU A 166 -7.32 -2.57 -1.82
CA LEU A 166 -6.64 -3.58 -2.61
C LEU A 166 -5.30 -3.94 -1.92
N PRO A 167 -5.09 -5.18 -1.47
CA PRO A 167 -3.84 -5.60 -0.83
C PRO A 167 -2.76 -5.77 -1.90
N LEU A 168 -2.05 -4.68 -2.21
CA LEU A 168 -1.03 -4.70 -3.25
C LEU A 168 0.23 -5.44 -2.76
N ILE A 169 0.84 -6.18 -3.68
CA ILE A 169 2.21 -6.70 -3.58
C ILE A 169 3.06 -5.88 -4.56
N PRO A 170 3.76 -4.84 -4.08
CA PRO A 170 4.65 -4.05 -4.90
C PRO A 170 5.80 -4.91 -5.40
N THR A 171 6.09 -4.86 -6.70
CA THR A 171 7.19 -5.61 -7.32
C THR A 171 7.94 -4.77 -8.36
N ALA A 172 9.19 -5.08 -8.66
CA ALA A 172 10.01 -4.42 -9.67
C ALA A 172 9.79 -5.00 -11.07
N GLU A 173 9.19 -6.19 -11.18
CA GLU A 173 9.00 -6.88 -12.44
C GLU A 173 7.57 -7.40 -12.60
N ILE A 174 7.07 -7.39 -13.85
CA ILE A 174 5.80 -8.01 -14.17
C ILE A 174 5.99 -9.53 -14.17
N ARG A 175 5.38 -10.20 -13.20
CA ARG A 175 5.28 -11.66 -13.09
C ARG A 175 3.92 -12.15 -13.58
N THR A 176 3.87 -13.32 -14.19
CA THR A 176 2.64 -13.90 -14.77
C THR A 176 2.03 -15.00 -13.93
N ASP A 177 2.80 -15.60 -13.02
CA ASP A 177 2.40 -16.65 -12.07
C ASP A 177 1.73 -16.05 -10.82
N VAL A 178 0.75 -15.18 -11.04
CA VAL A 178 0.09 -14.41 -9.97
C VAL A 178 -1.41 -14.69 -9.94
N LYS A 179 -1.99 -14.65 -8.73
CA LYS A 179 -3.43 -14.92 -8.53
C LYS A 179 -4.33 -13.77 -8.96
N ALA A 180 -3.82 -12.54 -8.94
CA ALA A 180 -4.46 -11.32 -9.41
C ALA A 180 -3.37 -10.28 -9.69
N ALA A 181 -3.62 -9.35 -10.62
CA ALA A 181 -2.67 -8.28 -10.94
C ALA A 181 -3.34 -6.90 -11.07
N PHE A 182 -2.58 -5.86 -10.72
CA PHE A 182 -2.87 -4.46 -11.03
C PHE A 182 -1.74 -3.91 -11.90
N LEU A 183 -2.01 -3.66 -13.18
CA LEU A 183 -1.06 -3.13 -14.15
C LEU A 183 -1.47 -1.73 -14.58
N PRO A 184 -0.94 -0.67 -13.95
CA PRO A 184 -1.13 0.69 -14.45
C PRO A 184 -0.23 1.00 -15.65
N ILE A 185 -0.35 2.20 -16.22
CA ILE A 185 0.43 2.65 -17.39
C ILE A 185 1.95 2.44 -17.27
N HIS A 186 2.47 2.45 -16.05
CA HIS A 186 3.86 2.12 -15.71
C HIS A 186 4.35 0.79 -16.29
N ALA A 187 3.46 -0.19 -16.48
CA ALA A 187 3.77 -1.50 -17.04
C ALA A 187 4.40 -1.41 -18.44
N MET A 188 4.10 -0.35 -19.21
CA MET A 188 4.66 -0.12 -20.54
C MET A 188 6.20 -0.01 -20.56
N LYS A 189 6.84 0.19 -19.41
CA LYS A 189 8.30 0.18 -19.30
C LYS A 189 8.88 -1.20 -19.64
N ASP A 190 8.16 -2.28 -19.36
CA ASP A 190 8.55 -3.63 -19.72
C ASP A 190 8.17 -3.88 -21.19
N PRO A 191 9.11 -4.13 -22.12
CA PRO A 191 8.77 -4.33 -23.53
C PRO A 191 7.88 -5.56 -23.79
N GLN A 192 7.80 -6.51 -22.84
CA GLN A 192 6.98 -7.72 -22.94
C GLN A 192 5.65 -7.60 -22.19
N TRP A 193 5.27 -6.40 -21.74
CA TRP A 193 4.07 -6.19 -20.92
C TRP A 193 2.78 -6.76 -21.55
N SER A 194 2.62 -6.65 -22.87
CA SER A 194 1.43 -7.14 -23.60
C SER A 194 1.36 -8.66 -23.61
N ASP A 195 2.49 -9.34 -23.83
CA ASP A 195 2.57 -10.80 -23.86
C ASP A 195 2.35 -11.39 -22.46
N LYS A 196 2.90 -10.71 -21.44
CA LYS A 196 2.67 -11.05 -20.04
C LYS A 196 1.20 -10.88 -19.65
N LEU A 197 0.56 -9.79 -20.10
CA LEU A 197 -0.88 -9.59 -19.94
C LEU A 197 -1.68 -10.72 -20.61
N ALA A 198 -1.39 -11.04 -21.87
CA ALA A 198 -2.05 -12.12 -22.59
C ALA A 198 -1.92 -13.47 -21.87
N THR A 199 -0.73 -13.75 -21.31
CA THR A 199 -0.47 -14.95 -20.52
C THR A 199 -1.34 -15.02 -19.27
N MET A 200 -1.46 -13.92 -18.52
CA MET A 200 -2.32 -13.85 -17.34
C MET A 200 -3.81 -14.03 -17.69
N LEU A 201 -4.30 -13.35 -18.73
CA LEU A 201 -5.69 -13.44 -19.16
C LEU A 201 -6.05 -14.86 -19.64
N LYS A 202 -5.15 -15.50 -20.40
CA LYS A 202 -5.30 -16.90 -20.83
C LYS A 202 -5.36 -17.87 -19.64
N ALA A 203 -4.64 -17.59 -18.56
CA ALA A 203 -4.68 -18.37 -17.33
C ALA A 203 -5.95 -18.12 -16.49
N GLY A 204 -6.79 -17.15 -16.88
CA GLY A 204 -7.98 -16.76 -16.13
C GLY A 204 -7.69 -15.83 -14.95
N THR A 205 -6.48 -15.27 -14.87
CA THR A 205 -6.09 -14.33 -13.80
C THR A 205 -6.88 -13.03 -13.94
N PRO A 206 -7.58 -12.55 -12.89
CA PRO A 206 -8.17 -11.22 -12.90
C PRO A 206 -7.07 -10.15 -12.92
N VAL A 207 -7.13 -9.26 -13.92
CA VAL A 207 -6.18 -8.17 -14.09
C VAL A 207 -6.94 -6.85 -14.12
N LEU A 208 -6.61 -5.95 -13.19
CA LEU A 208 -7.03 -4.56 -13.22
C LEU A 208 -5.98 -3.73 -13.95
N VAL A 209 -6.41 -2.94 -14.93
CA VAL A 209 -5.56 -1.97 -15.63
C VAL A 209 -6.08 -0.56 -15.42
N THR A 210 -5.23 0.45 -15.51
CA THR A 210 -5.71 1.84 -15.62
C THR A 210 -6.24 2.09 -17.03
N ASP A 211 -7.14 3.05 -17.19
CA ASP A 211 -7.63 3.50 -18.51
C ASP A 211 -6.50 3.99 -19.40
N GLY A 212 -5.44 4.60 -18.84
CA GLY A 212 -4.21 4.92 -19.56
C GLY A 212 -3.55 3.71 -20.21
N LEU A 213 -3.39 2.59 -19.47
CA LEU A 213 -2.85 1.35 -20.05
C LEU A 213 -3.85 0.68 -20.98
N ALA A 214 -5.14 0.67 -20.61
CA ALA A 214 -6.21 0.06 -21.39
C ALA A 214 -6.27 0.60 -22.82
N ALA A 215 -6.05 1.91 -23.00
CA ALA A 215 -5.96 2.54 -24.32
C ALA A 215 -4.78 2.07 -25.19
N LYS A 216 -3.85 1.27 -24.64
CA LYS A 216 -2.69 0.69 -25.32
C LYS A 216 -2.80 -0.81 -25.52
N ILE A 217 -3.82 -1.45 -24.94
CA ILE A 217 -4.03 -2.90 -25.03
C ILE A 217 -4.46 -3.26 -26.46
N PRO A 218 -3.87 -4.31 -27.07
CA PRO A 218 -4.33 -4.84 -28.35
C PRO A 218 -5.83 -5.18 -28.32
N SER A 219 -6.56 -4.89 -29.39
CA SER A 219 -8.02 -5.08 -29.46
C SER A 219 -8.47 -6.51 -29.16
N GLU A 220 -7.60 -7.49 -29.43
CA GLU A 220 -7.83 -8.92 -29.16
C GLU A 220 -7.95 -9.24 -27.66
N LEU A 221 -7.27 -8.47 -26.80
CA LEU A 221 -7.25 -8.66 -25.36
C LEU A 221 -8.26 -7.76 -24.63
N ALA A 222 -8.68 -6.66 -25.27
CA ALA A 222 -9.49 -5.61 -24.64
C ALA A 222 -10.89 -6.09 -24.20
N SER A 223 -11.40 -7.19 -24.76
CA SER A 223 -12.71 -7.75 -24.44
C SER A 223 -12.66 -8.95 -23.48
N ASP A 224 -11.50 -9.28 -22.92
CA ASP A 224 -11.37 -10.41 -22.00
C ASP A 224 -12.16 -10.17 -20.70
N LYS A 225 -12.97 -11.16 -20.30
CA LYS A 225 -13.83 -11.09 -19.10
C LYS A 225 -13.05 -10.94 -17.78
N ASN A 226 -11.76 -11.27 -17.76
CA ASN A 226 -10.88 -11.15 -16.59
C ASN A 226 -10.12 -9.82 -16.57
N LEU A 227 -10.24 -9.00 -17.62
CA LEU A 227 -9.69 -7.65 -17.67
C LEU A 227 -10.71 -6.65 -17.10
N LEU A 228 -10.26 -5.84 -16.14
CA LEU A 228 -11.03 -4.75 -15.56
C LEU A 228 -10.30 -3.44 -15.80
N THR A 229 -11.04 -2.35 -16.02
CA THR A 229 -10.46 -1.03 -16.19
C THR A 229 -10.81 -0.14 -14.99
N LEU A 230 -9.78 0.34 -14.30
CA LEU A 230 -9.87 1.42 -13.33
C LEU A 230 -9.82 2.75 -14.07
N LYS A 231 -10.90 3.53 -13.98
CA LYS A 231 -10.96 4.86 -14.60
C LYS A 231 -10.23 5.89 -13.74
N VAL A 232 -9.02 6.25 -14.16
CA VAL A 232 -8.15 7.24 -13.52
C VAL A 232 -8.30 8.62 -14.14
N ASP A 233 -8.58 8.71 -15.45
CA ASP A 233 -8.71 9.97 -16.21
C ASP A 233 -7.49 10.90 -16.03
N GLY A 234 -6.30 10.32 -15.84
CA GLY A 234 -5.08 11.10 -15.56
C GLY A 234 -5.11 11.92 -14.27
N LYS A 235 -6.01 11.57 -13.33
CA LYS A 235 -6.16 12.24 -12.04
C LYS A 235 -6.29 11.21 -10.90
N PRO A 236 -5.20 10.51 -10.52
CA PRO A 236 -5.23 9.47 -9.48
C PRO A 236 -5.93 9.86 -8.18
N LYS A 237 -5.79 11.12 -7.74
CA LYS A 237 -6.50 11.65 -6.57
C LYS A 237 -8.02 11.49 -6.60
N ASN A 238 -8.63 11.49 -7.79
CA ASN A 238 -10.08 11.34 -7.94
C ASN A 238 -10.56 9.93 -7.58
N LEU A 239 -9.66 8.94 -7.51
CA LEU A 239 -10.00 7.60 -7.04
C LEU A 239 -10.50 7.60 -5.60
N LEU A 240 -10.15 8.61 -4.80
CA LEU A 240 -10.68 8.79 -3.44
C LEU A 240 -12.16 9.19 -3.41
N ASN A 241 -12.74 9.59 -4.55
CA ASN A 241 -14.16 9.93 -4.68
C ASN A 241 -15.02 8.72 -5.05
N LEU A 242 -14.43 7.57 -5.36
CA LEU A 242 -15.18 6.35 -5.67
C LEU A 242 -16.01 5.94 -4.45
N THR A 243 -17.29 5.66 -4.68
CA THR A 243 -18.22 5.23 -3.64
C THR A 243 -18.00 3.77 -3.27
N ARG A 244 -18.60 3.33 -2.16
CA ARG A 244 -18.59 1.92 -1.76
C ARG A 244 -19.12 0.99 -2.87
N GLU A 245 -20.16 1.42 -3.59
CA GLU A 245 -20.73 0.66 -4.71
C GLU A 245 -19.81 0.61 -5.94
N ASP A 246 -19.07 1.69 -6.22
CA ASP A 246 -18.07 1.69 -7.31
C ASP A 246 -16.92 0.71 -7.01
N LEU A 247 -16.53 0.59 -5.73
CA LEU A 247 -15.42 -0.27 -5.30
C LEU A 247 -15.77 -1.74 -5.23
N LYS A 248 -17.03 -2.06 -4.92
CA LYS A 248 -17.50 -3.42 -4.73
C LYS A 248 -17.16 -4.37 -5.88
N PRO A 249 -17.50 -4.09 -7.16
CA PRO A 249 -17.18 -5.01 -8.26
C PRO A 249 -15.66 -5.21 -8.44
N ILE A 250 -14.86 -4.17 -8.20
CA ILE A 250 -13.39 -4.25 -8.30
C ILE A 250 -12.83 -5.17 -7.22
N ARG A 251 -13.24 -4.95 -5.96
CA ARG A 251 -12.82 -5.76 -4.80
C ARG A 251 -13.29 -7.21 -4.92
N GLU A 252 -14.54 -7.44 -5.28
CA GLU A 252 -15.08 -8.80 -5.45
C GLU A 252 -14.25 -9.61 -6.46
N ARG A 253 -13.86 -8.98 -7.57
CA ARG A 253 -13.12 -9.65 -8.64
C ARG A 253 -11.66 -9.90 -8.28
N LEU A 254 -10.97 -8.92 -7.70
CA LEU A 254 -9.54 -9.03 -7.38
C LEU A 254 -9.26 -9.78 -6.07
N LEU A 255 -10.21 -9.83 -5.14
CA LEU A 255 -10.03 -10.54 -3.86
C LEU A 255 -10.51 -12.00 -3.91
N ALA A 256 -11.37 -12.37 -4.86
CA ALA A 256 -11.87 -13.73 -5.02
C ALA A 256 -10.78 -14.81 -5.07
N PRO A 257 -9.63 -14.64 -5.79
CA PRO A 257 -8.56 -15.64 -5.83
C PRO A 257 -7.90 -15.93 -4.47
N PHE A 258 -8.10 -15.05 -3.48
CA PHE A 258 -7.58 -15.20 -2.13
C PHE A 258 -8.65 -15.72 -1.14
N ASN A 259 -9.84 -16.09 -1.63
CA ASN A 259 -11.01 -16.43 -0.82
C ASN A 259 -11.40 -15.31 0.18
N VAL A 260 -11.12 -14.06 -0.18
CA VAL A 260 -11.49 -12.88 0.61
C VAL A 260 -12.64 -12.15 -0.07
N ARG A 261 -13.63 -11.69 0.71
CA ARG A 261 -14.55 -10.63 0.29
C ARG A 261 -14.46 -9.50 1.27
N PHE A 262 -14.32 -8.28 0.77
CA PHE A 262 -14.19 -7.10 1.61
C PHE A 262 -15.04 -5.98 1.03
N ASP A 263 -15.91 -5.43 1.85
CA ASP A 263 -16.79 -4.33 1.48
C ASP A 263 -16.75 -3.27 2.58
N ALA A 264 -16.33 -2.07 2.22
CA ALA A 264 -16.10 -0.94 3.12
C ALA A 264 -16.23 0.36 2.32
N PRO A 265 -16.38 1.52 2.96
CA PRO A 265 -16.15 2.80 2.30
C PRO A 265 -14.75 2.90 1.67
N ASN A 266 -14.53 3.97 0.90
CA ASN A 266 -13.20 4.33 0.41
C ASN A 266 -12.29 4.73 1.59
N LYS A 267 -10.98 4.84 1.37
CA LYS A 267 -9.97 5.14 2.39
C LYS A 267 -9.93 4.12 3.54
N VAL A 268 -10.31 2.88 3.24
CA VAL A 268 -10.14 1.73 4.15
C VAL A 268 -9.27 0.71 3.44
N ALA A 269 -8.01 0.62 3.87
CA ALA A 269 -7.03 -0.28 3.26
C ALA A 269 -7.10 -1.68 3.86
N LEU A 270 -6.75 -2.68 3.05
CA LEU A 270 -6.66 -4.09 3.42
C LEU A 270 -5.26 -4.59 3.09
N TYR A 271 -4.66 -5.35 4.00
CA TYR A 271 -3.37 -6.02 3.84
C TYR A 271 -3.54 -7.49 4.18
N LEU A 272 -3.01 -8.40 3.36
CA LEU A 272 -2.98 -9.83 3.67
C LEU A 272 -1.56 -10.19 4.13
N ILE A 273 -1.46 -10.80 5.31
CA ILE A 273 -0.19 -11.01 6.02
C ILE A 273 -0.03 -12.52 6.23
N GLY A 274 0.79 -13.15 5.39
CA GLY A 274 0.96 -14.60 5.43
C GLY A 274 -0.35 -15.35 5.22
N ASP A 275 -0.53 -16.44 5.95
CA ASP A 275 -1.68 -17.33 5.78
C ASP A 275 -2.75 -17.24 6.87
N HIS A 276 -2.48 -16.51 7.95
CA HIS A 276 -3.36 -16.47 9.13
C HIS A 276 -3.75 -15.07 9.57
N HIS A 277 -3.16 -14.03 8.98
CA HIS A 277 -3.41 -12.66 9.41
C HIS A 277 -3.83 -11.76 8.24
N LEU A 278 -4.63 -10.76 8.57
CA LEU A 278 -4.89 -9.61 7.73
C LEU A 278 -4.90 -8.35 8.58
N ALA A 279 -4.60 -7.22 7.98
CA ALA A 279 -4.74 -5.93 8.62
C ALA A 279 -5.73 -5.06 7.84
N ILE A 280 -6.51 -4.26 8.57
CA ILE A 280 -7.43 -3.28 8.02
C ILE A 280 -7.12 -1.94 8.66
N GLU A 281 -6.91 -0.90 7.85
CA GLU A 281 -6.70 0.46 8.35
C GLU A 281 -7.78 1.39 7.82
N ASN A 282 -8.50 2.03 8.74
CA ASN A 282 -9.43 3.09 8.42
C ASN A 282 -8.72 4.44 8.46
N PHE A 283 -8.50 5.06 7.31
CA PHE A 283 -7.89 6.40 7.19
C PHE A 283 -8.93 7.52 7.19
N ASN A 284 -10.21 7.22 7.41
CA ASN A 284 -11.23 8.26 7.56
C ASN A 284 -11.15 8.89 8.95
N ASP A 285 -11.60 10.14 9.04
CA ASP A 285 -11.74 10.88 10.30
C ASP A 285 -12.99 10.49 11.10
N GLU A 286 -13.76 9.54 10.57
CA GLU A 286 -14.96 8.96 11.16
C GLU A 286 -14.83 7.44 11.26
N ALA A 287 -15.57 6.84 12.20
CA ALA A 287 -15.71 5.40 12.28
C ALA A 287 -16.49 4.87 11.08
N VAL A 288 -16.14 3.67 10.61
CA VAL A 288 -16.75 3.05 9.43
C VAL A 288 -17.30 1.67 9.75
N THR A 289 -18.33 1.26 9.01
CA THR A 289 -18.77 -0.13 8.97
C THR A 289 -18.21 -0.83 7.73
N ALA A 290 -17.73 -2.05 7.92
CA ALA A 290 -17.25 -2.89 6.84
C ALA A 290 -17.83 -4.30 6.98
N THR A 291 -17.78 -5.09 5.91
CA THR A 291 -18.00 -6.53 5.99
C THR A 291 -16.79 -7.26 5.43
N LEU A 292 -16.46 -8.37 6.08
CA LEU A 292 -15.30 -9.17 5.74
C LEU A 292 -15.67 -10.66 5.73
N LYS A 293 -15.44 -11.31 4.61
CA LYS A 293 -15.27 -12.75 4.53
C LYS A 293 -13.76 -13.03 4.49
N PRO A 294 -13.11 -13.41 5.60
CA PRO A 294 -11.76 -13.97 5.58
C PRO A 294 -11.72 -15.36 4.89
N PRO A 295 -10.51 -15.88 4.58
CA PRO A 295 -10.34 -17.21 4.01
C PRO A 295 -10.91 -18.34 4.87
N GLU A 296 -10.84 -18.22 6.19
CA GLU A 296 -11.40 -19.17 7.17
C GLU A 296 -12.48 -18.50 8.01
N PRO A 297 -13.59 -19.18 8.38
CA PRO A 297 -14.73 -18.58 9.08
C PRO A 297 -14.49 -18.37 10.58
N ASN A 298 -13.28 -17.95 10.94
CA ASN A 298 -12.87 -17.55 12.27
C ASN A 298 -12.25 -16.16 12.15
N LEU A 299 -12.47 -15.31 13.16
CA LEU A 299 -11.90 -13.97 13.14
C LEU A 299 -11.70 -13.47 14.56
N LYS A 300 -10.45 -13.16 14.89
CA LYS A 300 -10.05 -12.69 16.20
C LYS A 300 -9.18 -11.45 16.09
N GLN A 301 -9.48 -10.44 16.90
CA GLN A 301 -8.62 -9.28 17.03
C GLN A 301 -7.32 -9.65 17.77
N VAL A 302 -6.17 -9.41 17.14
CA VAL A 302 -4.84 -9.65 17.75
C VAL A 302 -4.08 -8.36 18.06
N LEU A 303 -4.36 -7.28 17.33
CA LEU A 303 -3.78 -5.96 17.57
C LEU A 303 -4.71 -4.85 17.11
N VAL A 304 -4.76 -3.75 17.86
CA VAL A 304 -5.38 -2.48 17.44
C VAL A 304 -4.43 -1.35 17.75
N LEU A 305 -4.23 -0.45 16.78
CA LEU A 305 -3.50 0.81 16.93
C LEU A 305 -4.44 1.98 16.54
N PRO A 306 -4.60 2.99 17.42
CA PRO A 306 -3.98 3.10 18.73
C PRO A 306 -4.56 2.09 19.73
N SER A 307 -3.78 1.69 20.74
CA SER A 307 -4.19 0.65 21.72
C SER A 307 -5.34 1.06 22.64
N THR A 308 -5.76 2.32 22.59
CA THR A 308 -6.93 2.84 23.31
C THR A 308 -8.24 2.57 22.59
N GLU A 309 -8.18 2.16 21.34
CA GLU A 309 -9.35 1.86 20.51
C GLU A 309 -9.67 0.37 20.54
N SER A 310 -10.89 0.01 20.13
CA SER A 310 -11.34 -1.36 19.99
C SER A 310 -12.14 -1.52 18.69
N VAL A 311 -11.93 -2.60 17.96
CA VAL A 311 -12.71 -2.92 16.76
C VAL A 311 -13.86 -3.84 17.13
N GLY A 312 -15.06 -3.47 16.69
CA GLY A 312 -16.23 -4.32 16.84
C GLY A 312 -16.19 -5.43 15.78
N ILE A 313 -16.20 -6.69 16.22
CA ILE A 313 -16.35 -7.86 15.35
C ILE A 313 -17.70 -8.50 15.66
N GLY A 314 -18.62 -8.43 14.70
CA GLY A 314 -19.93 -9.06 14.79
C GLY A 314 -19.86 -10.58 14.71
N THR A 315 -21.01 -11.25 14.79
CA THR A 315 -21.08 -12.71 14.61
C THR A 315 -21.01 -13.08 13.13
N TRP A 316 -20.49 -14.28 12.85
CA TRP A 316 -20.50 -14.83 11.50
C TRP A 316 -21.94 -15.06 11.03
N THR A 317 -22.39 -14.25 10.08
CA THR A 317 -23.74 -14.31 9.52
C THR A 317 -23.69 -14.13 8.02
N LEU A 318 -24.51 -14.88 7.28
CA LEU A 318 -24.55 -14.82 5.81
C LEU A 318 -23.16 -14.96 5.12
N GLY A 319 -22.26 -15.73 5.74
CA GLY A 319 -20.94 -16.02 5.19
C GLY A 319 -19.90 -14.89 5.31
N ARG A 320 -20.08 -13.97 6.27
CA ARG A 320 -19.17 -12.85 6.55
C ARG A 320 -19.30 -12.35 7.99
N PHE A 321 -18.34 -11.55 8.42
CA PHE A 321 -18.38 -10.75 9.65
C PHE A 321 -18.76 -9.30 9.32
N GLU A 322 -19.56 -8.67 10.17
CA GLU A 322 -19.70 -7.21 10.20
C GLU A 322 -18.64 -6.62 11.12
N LEU A 323 -18.02 -5.53 10.69
CA LEU A 323 -16.95 -4.85 11.41
C LEU A 323 -17.35 -3.40 11.67
N TRP A 324 -17.07 -2.92 12.88
CA TRP A 324 -17.06 -1.50 13.19
C TRP A 324 -15.63 -1.08 13.51
N ILE A 325 -15.06 -0.21 12.68
CA ILE A 325 -13.66 0.20 12.74
C ILE A 325 -13.63 1.69 13.09
N PRO A 326 -13.07 2.07 14.25
CA PRO A 326 -12.94 3.48 14.62
C PRO A 326 -12.14 4.27 13.59
N ARG A 327 -12.25 5.60 13.65
CA ARG A 327 -11.45 6.51 12.81
C ARG A 327 -9.96 6.25 13.01
N ARG A 328 -9.15 6.48 11.97
CA ARG A 328 -7.67 6.50 12.07
C ARG A 328 -7.07 5.28 12.76
N THR A 329 -7.69 4.12 12.58
CA THR A 329 -7.41 2.90 13.36
C THR A 329 -6.96 1.77 12.45
N LEU A 330 -5.83 1.16 12.83
CA LEU A 330 -5.32 -0.09 12.26
C LEU A 330 -5.71 -1.24 13.16
N ALA A 331 -6.32 -2.28 12.59
CA ALA A 331 -6.59 -3.53 13.28
C ALA A 331 -5.94 -4.69 12.54
N VAL A 332 -5.26 -5.57 13.28
CA VAL A 332 -4.78 -6.86 12.77
C VAL A 332 -5.69 -7.94 13.33
N LEU A 333 -6.18 -8.77 12.42
CA LEU A 333 -7.10 -9.85 12.69
C LEU A 333 -6.46 -11.18 12.28
N GLU A 334 -6.62 -12.19 13.13
CA GLU A 334 -6.26 -13.58 12.89
C GLU A 334 -7.50 -14.34 12.39
N TYR A 335 -7.36 -15.17 11.35
CA TYR A 335 -8.39 -16.04 10.82
C TYR A 335 -7.91 -17.49 10.74
#